data_AF-A0A0X8JN04-F1
#
_entry.id   AF-A0A0X8JN04-F1
#
_cell.length_a   1.000
_cell.length_b   1.000
_cell.length_c   1.000
_cell.angle_alpha   90.00
_cell.angle_beta   90.00
_cell.angle_gamma   90.00
#
_symmetry.space_group_name_H-M   'P 1'
#
loop_
_entity.id
_entity.type
_entity.pdbx_description
1 polymer ?
#
loop_
_entity_poly.entity_id
_entity_poly.type
_entity_poly.pdbx_seq_one_letter_code
_entity_poly.pdbx_strand_id
1 'polypeptide(L)'
;MDNKTLRQELGRILLRSGRISLELYKIMIPIIIAVKILQELDLISWLALPLEPFMRLVGLPGEMGLVWATAMINTTYAAMIVFVSLADQHALTVAQVTVLCTMILVAHSLPVELQVVRKSGPRLGFQAFLRIAGALLLGWMLARAYTWGGWLQEANTLLWQPEPEEAGLLDWGLGQLQNLGMIFVIITALNIIMSVLTAMGLTTLCVRILSPVLRMLGIGSEAGTLTIVGMVMGLSYGGGMIMHEAHSGQVPDKDIFSSLSLMGLCHAIFEDTLLMAVLGGHMSGLLWGRLAFTLLAVALLARAVVWLGDGFFYRYLFRPVEVYAPPKAA
;
A
#
# COMPACT_ATOMS: atom_id res chain seq x y z
N MET A 1 -25.80 -14.64 -15.31
CA MET A 1 -26.20 -13.23 -15.07
C MET A 1 -27.01 -12.76 -16.26
N ASP A 2 -28.12 -12.07 -16.02
CA ASP A 2 -28.94 -11.49 -17.08
C ASP A 2 -28.23 -10.25 -17.68
N ASN A 3 -28.43 -9.95 -18.97
CA ASN A 3 -27.76 -8.82 -19.63
C ASN A 3 -28.10 -7.46 -18.99
N LYS A 4 -29.28 -7.35 -18.36
CA LYS A 4 -29.65 -6.16 -17.56
C LYS A 4 -28.83 -6.01 -16.29
N THR A 5 -28.52 -7.11 -15.60
CA THR A 5 -27.72 -7.07 -14.37
C THR A 5 -26.26 -6.73 -14.67
N LEU A 6 -25.69 -7.28 -15.75
CA LEU A 6 -24.33 -6.94 -16.18
C LEU A 6 -24.18 -5.44 -16.53
N ARG A 7 -25.13 -4.88 -17.29
CA ARG A 7 -25.10 -3.44 -17.65
C ARG A 7 -25.23 -2.53 -16.43
N GLN A 8 -26.06 -2.90 -15.47
CA GLN A 8 -26.20 -2.16 -14.22
C GLN A 8 -24.92 -2.20 -13.38
N GLU A 9 -24.26 -3.36 -13.31
CA GLU A 9 -23.00 -3.52 -12.58
C GLU A 9 -21.87 -2.69 -13.22
N LEU A 10 -21.72 -2.77 -14.54
CA LEU A 10 -20.73 -1.95 -15.28
C LEU A 10 -20.97 -0.45 -15.10
N GLY A 11 -22.24 -0.01 -15.16
CA GLY A 11 -22.59 1.39 -14.91
C GLY A 11 -22.21 1.85 -13.49
N ARG A 12 -22.41 1.01 -12.47
CA ARG A 12 -21.98 1.30 -11.10
C ARG A 12 -20.47 1.37 -10.96
N ILE A 13 -19.73 0.46 -11.61
CA ILE A 13 -18.27 0.44 -11.59
C ILE A 13 -17.71 1.71 -12.25
N LEU A 14 -18.25 2.14 -13.39
CA LEU A 14 -17.83 3.36 -14.07
C LEU A 14 -18.06 4.61 -13.22
N LEU A 15 -19.26 4.75 -12.63
CA LEU A 15 -19.58 5.87 -11.74
C LEU A 15 -18.66 5.89 -10.51
N ARG A 16 -18.39 4.72 -9.90
CA ARG A 16 -17.47 4.58 -8.78
C ARG A 16 -16.05 4.97 -9.18
N SER A 17 -15.56 4.45 -10.30
CA SER A 17 -14.21 4.73 -10.82
C SER A 17 -14.03 6.21 -11.15
N GLY A 18 -15.06 6.85 -11.73
CA GLY A 18 -15.06 8.28 -11.99
C GLY A 18 -14.98 9.10 -10.72
N ARG A 19 -15.77 8.76 -9.69
CA ARG A 19 -15.70 9.43 -8.39
C ARG A 19 -14.34 9.29 -7.73
N ILE A 20 -13.77 8.08 -7.71
CA ILE A 20 -12.44 7.81 -7.16
C ILE A 20 -11.40 8.66 -7.91
N SER A 21 -11.44 8.64 -9.24
CA SER A 21 -10.48 9.37 -10.07
C SER A 21 -10.57 10.88 -9.84
N LEU A 22 -11.77 11.45 -9.70
CA LEU A 22 -11.94 12.87 -9.40
C LEU A 22 -11.34 13.25 -8.04
N GLU A 23 -11.51 12.43 -7.00
CA GLU A 23 -10.88 12.69 -5.70
C GLU A 23 -9.36 12.57 -5.78
N LEU A 24 -8.85 11.59 -6.54
CA LEU A 24 -7.42 11.43 -6.79
C LEU A 24 -6.83 12.62 -7.56
N TYR A 25 -7.52 13.11 -8.59
CA TYR A 25 -7.05 14.23 -9.42
C TYR A 25 -6.88 15.52 -8.61
N LYS A 26 -7.74 15.78 -7.62
CA LYS A 26 -7.59 16.93 -6.72
C LYS A 26 -6.25 16.92 -5.96
N ILE A 27 -5.70 15.75 -5.69
CA ILE A 27 -4.41 15.57 -5.01
C ILE A 27 -3.28 15.53 -6.04
N MET A 28 -3.49 14.82 -7.14
CA MET A 28 -2.47 14.54 -8.15
C MET A 28 -2.10 15.76 -8.99
N ILE A 29 -3.07 16.58 -9.42
CA ILE A 29 -2.79 17.76 -10.26
C ILE A 29 -1.85 18.75 -9.55
N PRO A 30 -2.07 19.14 -8.28
CA PRO A 30 -1.10 19.96 -7.55
C PRO A 30 0.30 19.35 -7.47
N ILE A 31 0.40 18.02 -7.27
CA ILE A 31 1.69 17.32 -7.20
C ILE A 31 2.38 17.33 -8.56
N ILE A 32 1.67 17.06 -9.66
CA ILE A 32 2.19 17.14 -11.03
C ILE A 32 2.82 18.51 -11.29
N ILE A 33 2.07 19.57 -10.99
CA ILE A 33 2.53 20.95 -11.19
C ILE A 33 3.75 21.24 -10.31
N ALA A 34 3.73 20.82 -9.04
CA ALA A 34 4.86 21.00 -8.14
C ALA A 34 6.12 20.27 -8.63
N VAL A 35 6.00 19.01 -9.07
CA VAL A 35 7.12 18.24 -9.62
C VAL A 35 7.67 18.92 -10.88
N LYS A 36 6.82 19.40 -11.79
CA LYS A 36 7.26 20.14 -12.98
C LYS A 36 8.04 21.40 -12.61
N ILE A 37 7.55 22.21 -11.67
CA ILE A 37 8.27 23.39 -11.19
C ILE A 37 9.63 23.00 -10.60
N LEU A 38 9.70 21.91 -9.81
CA LEU A 38 10.94 21.44 -9.23
C LEU A 38 11.93 20.91 -10.27
N GLN A 39 11.44 20.29 -11.36
CA GLN A 39 12.25 19.86 -12.51
C GLN A 39 12.86 21.06 -13.24
N GLU A 40 12.04 22.05 -13.59
CA GLU A 40 12.49 23.25 -14.32
C GLU A 40 13.51 24.08 -13.53
N LEU A 41 13.45 24.01 -12.20
CA LEU A 41 14.39 24.69 -11.30
C LEU A 41 15.60 23.84 -10.88
N ASP A 42 15.71 22.59 -11.36
CA ASP A 42 16.73 21.62 -10.96
C ASP A 42 16.82 21.41 -9.43
N LEU A 43 15.67 21.47 -8.75
CA LEU A 43 15.56 21.35 -7.29
C LEU A 43 15.32 19.92 -6.81
N ILE A 44 14.99 18.99 -7.71
CA ILE A 44 14.75 17.58 -7.38
C ILE A 44 15.96 16.94 -6.73
N SER A 45 17.14 17.17 -7.32
CA SER A 45 18.43 16.70 -6.85
C SER A 45 18.65 17.09 -5.39
N TRP A 46 18.33 18.34 -5.04
CA TRP A 46 18.46 18.89 -3.69
C TRP A 46 17.45 18.29 -2.71
N LEU A 47 16.20 18.13 -3.12
CA LEU A 47 15.15 17.52 -2.31
C LEU A 47 15.38 16.02 -2.08
N ALA A 48 16.09 15.35 -2.99
CA ALA A 48 16.44 13.95 -2.89
C ALA A 48 17.59 13.68 -1.90
N LEU A 49 18.48 14.66 -1.64
CA LEU A 49 19.66 14.48 -0.78
C LEU A 49 19.37 13.84 0.60
N PRO A 50 18.32 14.24 1.34
CA PRO A 50 18.02 13.63 2.64
C PRO A 50 17.55 12.16 2.53
N LEU A 51 17.02 11.79 1.37
CA LEU A 51 16.44 10.47 1.10
C LEU A 51 17.45 9.52 0.44
N GLU A 52 18.49 10.08 -0.17
CA GLU A 52 19.53 9.35 -0.89
C GLU A 52 20.21 8.24 -0.06
N PRO A 53 20.57 8.43 1.23
CA PRO A 53 21.15 7.35 2.02
C PRO A 53 20.23 6.13 2.10
N PHE A 54 18.91 6.34 2.21
CA PHE A 54 17.94 5.25 2.30
C PHE A 54 17.75 4.55 0.95
N MET A 55 17.75 5.31 -0.15
CA MET A 55 17.63 4.74 -1.50
C MET A 55 18.88 3.94 -1.90
N ARG A 56 20.08 4.44 -1.58
CA ARG A 56 21.33 3.73 -1.82
C ARG A 56 21.40 2.41 -1.07
N LEU A 57 20.84 2.31 0.14
CA LEU A 57 20.78 1.05 0.89
C LEU A 57 20.06 -0.06 0.10
N VAL A 58 19.02 0.31 -0.64
CA VAL A 58 18.16 -0.60 -1.40
C VAL A 58 18.49 -0.61 -2.90
N GLY A 59 19.61 0.00 -3.31
CA GLY A 59 20.08 -0.01 -4.71
C GLY A 59 19.27 0.88 -5.66
N LEU A 60 18.63 1.93 -5.14
CA LEU A 60 17.85 2.90 -5.92
C LEU A 60 18.54 4.26 -6.05
N PRO A 61 18.27 5.02 -7.13
CA PRO A 61 18.63 6.44 -7.22
C PRO A 61 17.99 7.27 -6.10
N GLY A 62 18.63 8.37 -5.70
CA GLY A 62 18.15 9.21 -4.60
C GLY A 62 16.77 9.83 -4.87
N GLU A 63 16.49 10.14 -6.13
CA GLU A 63 15.26 10.75 -6.63
C GLU A 63 14.05 9.84 -6.43
N MET A 64 14.24 8.51 -6.44
CA MET A 64 13.18 7.55 -6.10
C MET A 64 12.75 7.66 -4.63
N GLY A 65 13.57 8.31 -3.79
CA GLY A 65 13.18 8.72 -2.45
C GLY A 65 11.97 9.65 -2.46
N LEU A 66 11.86 10.56 -3.43
CA LEU A 66 10.73 11.47 -3.55
C LEU A 66 9.44 10.73 -3.92
N VAL A 67 9.55 9.70 -4.77
CA VAL A 67 8.43 8.80 -5.09
C VAL A 67 7.94 8.11 -3.82
N TRP A 68 8.84 7.51 -3.04
CA TRP A 68 8.50 6.82 -1.81
C TRP A 68 7.98 7.77 -0.70
N ALA A 69 8.56 8.96 -0.58
CA ALA A 69 8.07 10.00 0.34
C ALA A 69 6.65 10.46 -0.04
N THR A 70 6.39 10.64 -1.33
CA THR A 70 5.04 10.95 -1.85
C THR A 70 4.06 9.84 -1.49
N ALA A 71 4.45 8.57 -1.64
CA ALA A 71 3.61 7.43 -1.25
C ALA A 71 3.29 7.45 0.25
N MET A 72 4.31 7.64 1.09
CA MET A 72 4.18 7.65 2.55
C MET A 72 3.18 8.72 3.03
N ILE A 73 3.20 9.90 2.42
CA ILE A 73 2.36 11.04 2.84
C ILE A 73 0.97 10.99 2.18
N ASN A 74 0.89 10.58 0.90
CA ASN A 74 -0.32 10.65 0.10
C ASN A 74 -0.90 9.26 -0.18
N THR A 75 -0.82 8.80 -1.43
CA THR A 75 -1.41 7.53 -1.91
C THR A 75 -0.45 6.84 -2.87
N THR A 76 -0.69 5.55 -3.13
CA THR A 76 0.00 4.79 -4.18
C THR A 76 -0.14 5.47 -5.55
N TYR A 77 -1.33 5.97 -5.89
CA TYR A 77 -1.60 6.70 -7.14
C TYR A 77 -0.79 8.00 -7.29
N ALA A 78 -0.67 8.78 -6.22
CA ALA A 78 0.15 10.00 -6.24
C ALA A 78 1.63 9.65 -6.49
N ALA A 79 2.13 8.59 -5.84
CA ALA A 79 3.49 8.11 -6.06
C ALA A 79 3.70 7.61 -7.49
N MET A 80 2.74 6.92 -8.10
CA MET A 80 2.83 6.48 -9.49
C MET A 80 3.05 7.63 -10.47
N ILE A 81 2.37 8.77 -10.27
CA ILE A 81 2.60 9.95 -11.11
C ILE A 81 4.01 10.46 -10.94
N VAL A 82 4.45 10.65 -9.70
CA VAL A 82 5.81 11.15 -9.44
C VAL A 82 6.83 10.19 -10.03
N PHE A 83 6.57 8.88 -9.96
CA PHE A 83 7.39 7.88 -10.62
C PHE A 83 7.42 8.08 -12.13
N VAL A 84 6.28 8.15 -12.81
CA VAL A 84 6.21 8.37 -14.27
C VAL A 84 6.92 9.66 -14.67
N SER A 85 6.75 10.76 -13.93
CA SER A 85 7.40 12.04 -14.23
C SER A 85 8.94 12.01 -14.07
N LEU A 86 9.47 11.09 -13.26
CA LEU A 86 10.91 10.98 -12.99
C LEU A 86 11.56 9.77 -13.68
N ALA A 87 10.78 8.75 -14.04
CA ALA A 87 11.28 7.49 -14.58
C ALA A 87 12.01 7.67 -15.92
N ASP A 88 11.57 8.59 -16.77
CA ASP A 88 12.20 8.83 -18.06
C ASP A 88 13.65 9.35 -17.93
N GLN A 89 14.01 9.91 -16.77
CA GLN A 89 15.37 10.38 -16.48
C GLN A 89 16.28 9.26 -15.95
N HIS A 90 15.71 8.09 -15.62
CA HIS A 90 16.43 6.99 -14.99
C HIS A 90 16.12 5.65 -15.67
N ALA A 91 17.15 5.03 -16.26
CA ALA A 91 17.04 3.67 -16.77
C ALA A 91 17.00 2.64 -15.63
N LEU A 92 15.84 2.50 -14.97
CA LEU A 92 15.64 1.55 -13.88
C LEU A 92 15.45 0.13 -14.40
N THR A 93 15.96 -0.86 -13.68
CA THR A 93 15.69 -2.28 -13.94
C THR A 93 14.36 -2.72 -13.35
N VAL A 94 13.82 -3.84 -13.85
CA VAL A 94 12.61 -4.46 -13.26
C VAL A 94 12.82 -4.77 -11.78
N ALA A 95 14.02 -5.19 -11.37
CA ALA A 95 14.39 -5.41 -9.97
C ALA A 95 14.26 -4.13 -9.13
N GLN A 96 14.80 -3.01 -9.61
CA GLN A 96 14.73 -1.72 -8.91
C GLN A 96 13.28 -1.24 -8.78
N VAL A 97 12.51 -1.30 -9.85
CA VAL A 97 11.08 -0.95 -9.82
C VAL A 97 10.33 -1.86 -8.86
N THR A 98 10.61 -3.16 -8.85
CA THR A 98 10.02 -4.11 -7.90
C THR A 98 10.33 -3.74 -6.45
N VAL A 99 11.58 -3.38 -6.14
CA VAL A 99 11.99 -2.94 -4.80
C VAL A 99 11.24 -1.69 -4.37
N LEU A 100 11.22 -0.64 -5.21
CA LEU A 100 10.52 0.61 -4.94
C LEU A 100 9.03 0.39 -4.73
N CYS A 101 8.38 -0.33 -5.65
CA CYS A 101 6.96 -0.66 -5.56
C CYS A 101 6.65 -1.46 -4.29
N THR A 102 7.45 -2.46 -3.92
CA THR A 102 7.24 -3.19 -2.67
C THR A 102 7.37 -2.28 -1.44
N MET A 103 8.32 -1.34 -1.43
CA MET A 103 8.44 -0.36 -0.35
C MET A 103 7.22 0.56 -0.25
N ILE A 104 6.67 1.00 -1.39
CA ILE A 104 5.42 1.77 -1.48
C ILE A 104 4.26 0.94 -0.91
N LEU A 105 4.12 -0.32 -1.31
CA LEU A 105 3.05 -1.21 -0.82
C LEU A 105 3.05 -1.35 0.70
N VAL A 106 4.22 -1.37 1.32
CA VAL A 106 4.35 -1.52 2.78
C VAL A 106 4.14 -0.18 3.51
N ALA A 107 4.58 0.94 2.93
CA ALA A 107 4.58 2.25 3.59
C ALA A 107 3.98 3.34 2.69
N HIS A 108 2.67 3.27 2.48
CA HIS A 108 1.90 4.35 1.86
C HIS A 108 0.82 4.88 2.81
N SER A 109 0.24 6.05 2.47
CA SER A 109 -0.92 6.64 3.15
C SER A 109 -0.79 6.73 4.68
N LEU A 110 0.43 6.90 5.22
CA LEU A 110 0.70 6.88 6.66
C LEU A 110 -0.19 7.85 7.44
N PRO A 111 -0.44 9.11 7.00
CA PRO A 111 -1.29 10.01 7.76
C PRO A 111 -2.71 9.49 7.99
N VAL A 112 -3.31 8.84 6.99
CA VAL A 112 -4.67 8.31 7.06
C VAL A 112 -4.69 7.02 7.86
N GLU A 113 -3.79 6.10 7.54
CA GLU A 113 -3.75 4.77 8.16
C GLU A 113 -3.39 4.84 9.65
N LEU A 114 -2.50 5.75 10.03
CA LEU A 114 -2.17 5.95 11.44
C LEU A 114 -3.35 6.56 12.22
N GLN A 115 -4.30 7.27 11.60
CA GLN A 115 -5.51 7.68 12.33
C GLN A 115 -6.37 6.48 12.74
N VAL A 116 -6.45 5.44 11.89
CA VAL A 116 -7.14 4.19 12.25
C VAL A 116 -6.44 3.56 13.44
N VAL A 117 -5.11 3.40 13.37
CA VAL A 117 -4.28 2.89 14.48
C VAL A 117 -4.55 3.65 15.77
N ARG A 118 -4.60 4.99 15.71
CA ARG A 118 -4.81 5.85 16.89
C ARG A 118 -6.13 5.54 17.59
N LYS A 119 -7.16 5.24 16.82
CA LYS A 119 -8.51 4.96 17.31
C LYS A 119 -8.68 3.52 17.78
N SER A 120 -7.83 2.61 17.33
CA SER A 120 -7.95 1.18 17.66
C SER A 120 -7.03 0.72 18.80
N GLY A 121 -6.16 1.59 19.33
CA GLY A 121 -5.36 1.32 20.53
C GLY A 121 -3.84 1.18 20.35
N PRO A 122 -3.30 0.56 19.29
CA PRO A 122 -1.86 0.47 19.11
C PRO A 122 -1.18 1.84 19.06
N ARG A 123 0.07 1.92 19.55
CA ARG A 123 0.81 3.18 19.56
C ARG A 123 1.24 3.58 18.16
N LEU A 124 0.91 4.83 17.80
CA LEU A 124 1.24 5.44 16.51
C LEU A 124 2.71 5.35 16.16
N GLY A 125 3.59 5.75 17.08
CA GLY A 125 5.03 5.75 16.84
C GLY A 125 5.58 4.37 16.52
N PHE A 126 5.08 3.34 17.21
CA PHE A 126 5.47 1.97 16.94
C PHE A 126 4.97 1.49 15.57
N GLN A 127 3.69 1.74 15.23
CA GLN A 127 3.13 1.31 13.95
C GLN A 127 3.77 2.05 12.76
N ALA A 128 4.03 3.35 12.89
CA ALA A 128 4.76 4.12 11.89
C ALA A 128 6.18 3.57 11.69
N PHE A 129 6.89 3.32 12.78
CA PHE A 129 8.23 2.73 12.74
C PHE A 129 8.21 1.34 12.09
N LEU A 130 7.28 0.47 12.48
CA LEU A 130 7.13 -0.87 11.92
C LEU A 130 6.96 -0.83 10.40
N ARG A 131 6.13 0.08 9.88
CA ARG A 131 5.91 0.22 8.43
C ARG A 131 7.12 0.77 7.70
N ILE A 132 7.71 1.86 8.19
CA ILE A 132 8.85 2.50 7.52
C ILE A 132 10.08 1.59 7.56
N ALA A 133 10.41 1.05 8.73
CA ALA A 133 11.53 0.14 8.90
C ALA A 133 11.28 -1.20 8.18
N GLY A 134 10.05 -1.70 8.21
CA GLY A 134 9.65 -2.91 7.49
C GLY A 134 9.77 -2.77 5.98
N ALA A 135 9.35 -1.62 5.43
CA ALA A 135 9.51 -1.31 4.01
C ALA A 135 10.99 -1.28 3.62
N LEU A 136 11.83 -0.55 4.37
CA LEU A 136 13.28 -0.49 4.11
C LEU A 136 13.96 -1.85 4.23
N LEU A 137 13.62 -2.64 5.26
CA LEU A 137 14.19 -3.96 5.47
C LEU A 137 13.81 -4.91 4.33
N LEU A 138 12.53 -4.95 3.96
CA LEU A 138 12.06 -5.79 2.85
C LEU A 138 12.68 -5.33 1.51
N GLY A 139 12.72 -4.02 1.25
CA GLY A 139 13.36 -3.45 0.06
C GLY A 139 14.84 -3.83 -0.01
N TRP A 140 15.56 -3.72 1.10
CA TRP A 140 16.95 -4.15 1.20
C TRP A 140 17.12 -5.64 0.93
N MET A 141 16.29 -6.50 1.54
CA MET A 141 16.33 -7.95 1.32
C MET A 141 16.10 -8.30 -0.16
N LEU A 142 15.09 -7.68 -0.79
CA LEU A 142 14.79 -7.90 -2.20
C LEU A 142 15.91 -7.41 -3.11
N ALA A 143 16.45 -6.21 -2.87
CA ALA A 143 17.55 -5.66 -3.64
C ALA A 143 18.77 -6.59 -3.62
N ARG A 144 19.12 -7.11 -2.44
CA ARG A 144 20.23 -8.07 -2.28
C ARG A 144 19.93 -9.40 -2.96
N ALA A 145 18.72 -9.92 -2.82
CA ALA A 145 18.32 -11.17 -3.47
C ALA A 145 18.38 -11.07 -5.01
N TYR A 146 17.85 -10.00 -5.61
CA TYR A 146 17.87 -9.80 -7.05
C TYR A 146 19.28 -9.56 -7.59
N THR A 147 20.08 -8.75 -6.89
CA THR A 147 21.48 -8.51 -7.28
C THR A 147 22.30 -9.80 -7.21
N TRP A 148 22.13 -10.59 -6.15
CA TRP A 148 22.86 -11.84 -5.97
C TRP A 148 22.45 -12.91 -6.99
N GLY A 149 21.14 -13.02 -7.28
CA GLY A 149 20.62 -13.98 -8.26
C GLY A 149 20.78 -13.55 -9.72
N GLY A 150 21.13 -12.28 -9.99
CA GLY A 150 21.11 -11.71 -11.33
C GLY A 150 19.71 -11.67 -11.95
N TRP A 151 18.65 -11.70 -11.13
CA TRP A 151 17.26 -11.75 -11.59
C TRP A 151 16.70 -10.35 -11.84
N LEU A 152 15.83 -10.23 -12.85
CA LEU A 152 15.08 -9.01 -13.15
C LEU A 152 15.98 -7.79 -13.44
N GLN A 153 17.17 -8.01 -14.00
CA GLN A 153 18.14 -6.96 -14.29
C GLN A 153 17.92 -6.28 -15.65
N GLU A 154 16.99 -6.79 -16.45
CA GLU A 154 16.53 -6.15 -17.67
C GLU A 154 15.92 -4.77 -17.39
N ALA A 155 16.04 -3.88 -18.39
CA ALA A 155 15.48 -2.53 -18.31
C ALA A 155 13.96 -2.60 -18.15
N ASN A 156 13.43 -1.80 -17.23
CA ASN A 156 12.00 -1.69 -17.03
C ASN A 156 11.38 -0.88 -18.17
N THR A 157 10.46 -1.48 -18.91
CA THR A 157 9.64 -0.78 -19.89
C THR A 157 8.24 -0.60 -19.33
N LEU A 158 7.81 0.66 -19.16
CA LEU A 158 6.43 0.95 -18.78
C LEU A 158 5.46 0.42 -19.84
N LEU A 159 4.34 -0.18 -19.40
CA LEU A 159 3.28 -0.65 -20.31
C LEU A 159 2.68 0.49 -21.14
N TRP A 160 2.79 1.71 -20.64
CA TRP A 160 2.42 2.93 -21.31
C TRP A 160 3.59 3.91 -21.13
N GLN A 161 4.29 4.19 -22.22
CA GLN A 161 5.33 5.21 -22.30
C GLN A 161 4.73 6.43 -22.98
N PRO A 162 4.63 7.60 -22.32
CA PRO A 162 4.35 8.84 -23.03
C PRO A 162 5.46 9.10 -24.05
N GLU A 163 5.12 9.56 -25.25
CA GLU A 163 6.14 9.99 -26.21
C GLU A 163 6.97 11.12 -25.58
N PRO A 164 8.27 11.24 -25.92
CA PRO A 164 9.12 12.30 -25.40
C PRO A 164 8.45 13.65 -25.64
N GLU A 165 8.17 14.37 -24.56
CA GLU A 165 7.55 15.69 -24.66
C GLU A 165 8.45 16.61 -25.48
N GLU A 166 7.98 17.04 -26.65
CA GLU A 166 8.61 18.14 -27.36
C GLU A 166 8.52 19.43 -26.53
N ALA A 167 9.40 20.39 -26.83
CA ALA A 167 9.61 21.60 -26.04
C ALA A 167 8.38 22.52 -26.04
N GLY A 168 7.46 22.32 -25.09
CA GLY A 168 6.29 23.17 -24.90
C GLY A 168 5.47 22.86 -23.64
N LEU A 169 5.01 23.91 -22.94
CA LEU A 169 4.07 23.76 -21.81
C LEU A 169 2.73 23.14 -22.23
N LEU A 170 2.31 23.34 -23.48
CA LEU A 170 1.08 22.75 -24.01
C LEU A 170 1.22 21.24 -24.23
N ASP A 171 2.32 20.80 -24.83
CA ASP A 171 2.56 19.38 -25.09
C ASP A 171 2.74 18.61 -23.77
N TRP A 172 3.46 19.18 -22.81
CA TRP A 172 3.49 18.66 -21.43
C TRP A 172 2.09 18.58 -20.83
N GLY A 173 1.28 19.65 -20.93
CA GLY A 173 -0.07 19.69 -20.39
C GLY A 173 -1.00 18.62 -21.00
N LEU A 174 -0.90 18.40 -22.31
CA LEU A 174 -1.63 17.35 -23.02
C LEU A 174 -1.15 15.94 -22.61
N GLY A 175 0.16 15.76 -22.45
CA GLY A 175 0.75 14.56 -21.87
C GLY A 175 0.15 14.26 -20.51
N GLN A 176 0.15 15.21 -19.58
CA GLN A 176 -0.42 15.00 -18.24
C GLN A 176 -1.93 14.69 -18.26
N LEU A 177 -2.70 15.28 -19.19
CA LEU A 177 -4.11 14.92 -19.38
C LEU A 177 -4.26 13.48 -19.87
N GLN A 178 -3.40 13.02 -20.78
CA GLN A 178 -3.35 11.63 -21.21
C GLN A 178 -3.00 10.69 -20.05
N ASN A 179 -2.02 11.06 -19.21
CA ASN A 179 -1.59 10.28 -18.04
C ASN A 179 -2.76 10.09 -17.07
N LEU A 180 -3.46 11.18 -16.73
CA LEU A 180 -4.65 11.15 -15.88
C LEU A 180 -5.75 10.29 -16.50
N GLY A 181 -6.02 10.45 -17.80
CA GLY A 181 -6.96 9.60 -18.55
C GLY A 181 -6.62 8.11 -18.47
N MET A 182 -5.33 7.77 -18.61
CA MET A 182 -4.85 6.39 -18.50
C MET A 182 -5.03 5.83 -17.08
N ILE A 183 -4.78 6.65 -16.05
CA ILE A 183 -5.04 6.26 -14.66
C ILE A 183 -6.52 5.93 -14.43
N PHE A 184 -7.45 6.73 -14.98
CA PHE A 184 -8.88 6.38 -14.92
C PHE A 184 -9.19 5.03 -15.58
N VAL A 185 -8.55 4.73 -16.72
CA VAL A 185 -8.68 3.43 -17.39
C VAL A 185 -8.14 2.30 -16.51
N ILE A 186 -6.95 2.46 -15.91
CA ILE A 186 -6.38 1.49 -14.97
C ILE A 186 -7.34 1.25 -13.81
N ILE A 187 -7.81 2.30 -13.13
CA ILE A 187 -8.71 2.19 -11.97
C ILE A 187 -9.98 1.45 -12.36
N THR A 188 -10.55 1.77 -13.52
CA THR A 188 -11.75 1.10 -14.01
C THR A 188 -11.49 -0.38 -14.28
N ALA A 189 -10.39 -0.72 -14.97
CA ALA A 189 -10.01 -2.10 -15.24
C ALA A 189 -9.75 -2.90 -13.97
N LEU A 190 -9.02 -2.33 -13.00
CA LEU A 190 -8.78 -2.95 -11.69
C LEU A 190 -10.09 -3.17 -10.92
N ASN A 191 -11.00 -2.19 -10.90
CA ASN A 191 -12.30 -2.36 -10.26
C ASN A 191 -13.14 -3.47 -10.91
N ILE A 192 -13.08 -3.63 -12.24
CA ILE A 192 -13.74 -4.74 -12.94
C ILE A 192 -13.11 -6.07 -12.52
N ILE A 193 -11.78 -6.17 -12.59
CA ILE A 193 -11.04 -7.39 -12.20
C ILE A 193 -11.36 -7.77 -10.76
N MET A 194 -11.32 -6.81 -9.83
CA MET A 194 -11.63 -7.03 -8.43
C MET A 194 -13.09 -7.44 -8.21
N SER A 195 -14.04 -6.89 -8.97
CA SER A 195 -15.46 -7.33 -8.92
C SER A 195 -15.58 -8.79 -9.33
N VAL A 196 -14.95 -9.18 -10.44
CA VAL A 196 -14.95 -10.56 -10.93
C VAL A 196 -14.30 -11.51 -9.93
N LEU A 197 -13.11 -11.17 -9.43
CA LEU A 197 -12.39 -11.99 -8.45
C LEU A 197 -13.21 -12.17 -7.15
N THR A 198 -13.84 -11.11 -6.67
CA THR A 198 -14.69 -11.16 -5.48
C THR A 198 -15.92 -12.02 -5.73
N ALA A 199 -16.56 -11.90 -6.91
CA ALA A 199 -17.70 -12.72 -7.31
C ALA A 199 -17.34 -14.21 -7.43
N MET A 200 -16.10 -14.54 -7.79
CA MET A 200 -15.57 -15.91 -7.80
C MET A 200 -15.26 -16.46 -6.40
N GLY A 201 -15.47 -15.68 -5.33
CA GLY A 201 -15.23 -16.12 -3.95
C GLY A 201 -13.77 -15.97 -3.50
N LEU A 202 -12.99 -15.05 -4.08
CA LEU A 202 -11.60 -14.80 -3.70
C LEU A 202 -11.45 -14.56 -2.19
N THR A 203 -12.32 -13.73 -1.60
CA THR A 203 -12.28 -13.45 -0.16
C THR A 203 -12.45 -14.72 0.68
N THR A 204 -13.39 -15.59 0.30
CA THR A 204 -13.63 -16.88 0.96
C THR A 204 -12.42 -17.79 0.83
N LEU A 205 -11.78 -17.81 -0.33
CA LEU A 205 -10.55 -18.57 -0.55
C LEU A 205 -9.40 -18.06 0.34
N CYS A 206 -9.19 -16.74 0.40
CA CYS A 206 -8.19 -16.14 1.26
C CYS A 206 -8.44 -16.46 2.73
N VAL A 207 -9.69 -16.38 3.20
CA VAL A 207 -10.05 -16.78 4.57
C VAL A 207 -9.69 -18.24 4.81
N ARG A 208 -10.04 -19.15 3.90
CA ARG A 208 -9.72 -20.58 4.05
C ARG A 208 -8.21 -20.86 4.13
N ILE A 209 -7.41 -20.18 3.31
CA ILE A 209 -5.96 -20.41 3.23
C ILE A 209 -5.21 -19.72 4.38
N LEU A 210 -5.56 -18.48 4.70
CA LEU A 210 -4.80 -17.66 5.66
C LEU A 210 -5.26 -17.85 7.11
N SER A 211 -6.52 -18.25 7.36
CA SER A 211 -7.00 -18.51 8.74
C SER A 211 -6.11 -19.45 9.55
N PRO A 212 -5.67 -20.63 9.05
CA PRO A 212 -4.79 -21.50 9.83
C PRO A 212 -3.46 -20.82 10.15
N VAL A 213 -2.92 -20.03 9.21
CA VAL A 213 -1.68 -19.28 9.41
C VAL A 213 -1.86 -18.22 10.51
N LEU A 214 -2.93 -17.42 10.45
CA LEU A 214 -3.19 -16.38 11.45
C LEU A 214 -3.45 -16.97 12.84
N ARG A 215 -4.10 -18.14 12.94
CA ARG A 215 -4.23 -18.86 14.22
C ARG A 215 -2.88 -19.28 14.78
N MET A 216 -1.94 -19.72 13.93
CA MET A 216 -0.56 -20.00 14.36
C MET A 216 0.20 -18.75 14.82
N LEU A 217 -0.19 -17.56 14.35
CA LEU A 217 0.33 -16.27 14.82
C LEU A 217 -0.29 -15.83 16.16
N GLY A 218 -1.26 -16.59 16.69
CA GLY A 218 -1.96 -16.26 17.92
C GLY A 218 -3.14 -15.30 17.74
N ILE A 219 -3.59 -15.05 16.51
CA ILE A 219 -4.76 -14.20 16.24
C ILE A 219 -6.02 -15.08 16.31
N GLY A 220 -6.97 -14.70 17.17
CA GLY A 220 -8.26 -15.37 17.34
C GLY A 220 -9.09 -15.41 16.05
N SER A 221 -10.07 -16.31 15.98
CA SER A 221 -10.85 -16.56 14.75
C SER A 221 -11.65 -15.34 14.26
N GLU A 222 -12.16 -14.54 15.18
CA GLU A 222 -12.93 -13.34 14.88
C GLU A 222 -12.04 -12.24 14.29
N ALA A 223 -11.01 -11.82 15.04
CA ALA A 223 -9.99 -10.88 14.58
C ALA A 223 -9.29 -11.35 13.29
N GLY A 224 -9.00 -12.65 13.19
CA GLY A 224 -8.35 -13.24 12.03
C GLY A 224 -9.19 -13.13 10.76
N THR A 225 -10.49 -13.36 10.84
CA THR A 225 -11.38 -13.21 9.67
C THR A 225 -11.44 -11.76 9.22
N LEU A 226 -11.62 -10.81 10.15
CA LEU A 226 -11.63 -9.37 9.86
C LEU A 226 -10.30 -8.90 9.27
N THR A 227 -9.20 -9.42 9.79
CA THR A 227 -7.85 -9.14 9.30
C THR A 227 -7.69 -9.58 7.86
N ILE A 228 -8.09 -10.81 7.52
CA ILE A 228 -7.97 -11.34 6.16
C ILE A 228 -8.85 -10.54 5.20
N VAL A 229 -10.08 -10.20 5.60
CA VAL A 229 -10.96 -9.34 4.80
C VAL A 229 -10.31 -7.96 4.60
N GLY A 230 -9.70 -7.38 5.63
CA GLY A 230 -8.94 -6.14 5.53
C GLY A 230 -7.69 -6.24 4.65
N MET A 231 -7.01 -7.39 4.65
CA MET A 231 -5.87 -7.63 3.76
C MET A 231 -6.29 -7.67 2.29
N VAL A 232 -7.48 -8.20 1.98
CA VAL A 232 -8.02 -8.26 0.62
C VAL A 232 -8.59 -6.92 0.19
N MET A 233 -9.43 -6.31 1.03
CA MET A 233 -10.23 -5.12 0.71
C MET A 233 -9.54 -3.79 1.03
N GLY A 234 -8.39 -3.81 1.71
CA GLY A 234 -7.65 -2.63 2.13
C GLY A 234 -7.98 -2.13 3.53
N LEU A 235 -7.10 -1.28 4.07
CA LEU A 235 -7.21 -0.76 5.44
C LEU A 235 -8.44 0.14 5.63
N SER A 236 -8.89 0.86 4.61
CA SER A 236 -10.09 1.72 4.73
C SER A 236 -11.35 0.94 5.11
N TYR A 237 -11.48 -0.31 4.64
CA TYR A 237 -12.58 -1.19 5.01
C TYR A 237 -12.26 -2.01 6.27
N GLY A 238 -11.15 -2.75 6.27
CA GLY A 238 -10.79 -3.61 7.39
C GLY A 238 -10.46 -2.86 8.67
N GLY A 239 -9.81 -1.71 8.56
CA GLY A 239 -9.43 -0.86 9.68
C GLY A 239 -10.64 -0.28 10.41
N GLY A 240 -11.72 0.05 9.70
CA GLY A 240 -12.99 0.47 10.31
C GLY A 240 -13.64 -0.65 11.12
N MET A 241 -13.62 -1.89 10.61
CA MET A 241 -14.14 -3.04 11.34
C MET A 241 -13.30 -3.38 12.57
N ILE A 242 -11.96 -3.37 12.45
CA ILE A 242 -11.07 -3.61 13.59
C ILE A 242 -11.18 -2.49 14.64
N MET A 243 -11.37 -1.24 14.20
CA MET A 243 -11.65 -0.14 15.12
C MET A 243 -12.95 -0.40 15.90
N HIS A 244 -14.01 -0.85 15.24
CA HIS A 244 -15.26 -1.21 15.92
C HIS A 244 -15.03 -2.31 16.97
N GLU A 245 -14.29 -3.36 16.62
CA GLU A 245 -14.00 -4.45 17.56
C GLU A 245 -13.08 -4.04 18.73
N ALA A 246 -12.14 -3.13 18.49
CA ALA A 246 -11.32 -2.59 19.57
C ALA A 246 -12.19 -1.91 20.65
N HIS A 247 -13.28 -1.26 20.22
CA HIS A 247 -14.24 -0.61 21.11
C HIS A 247 -15.37 -1.56 21.59
N SER A 248 -15.55 -2.74 20.99
CA SER A 248 -16.55 -3.73 21.45
C SER A 248 -16.13 -4.42 22.75
N GLY A 249 -14.82 -4.49 23.00
CA GLY A 249 -14.23 -5.17 24.16
C GLY A 249 -14.27 -6.70 24.07
N GLN A 250 -14.72 -7.26 22.95
CA GLN A 250 -14.84 -8.72 22.76
C GLN A 250 -13.54 -9.34 22.23
N VAL A 251 -12.73 -8.54 21.53
CA VAL A 251 -11.47 -8.98 20.93
C VAL A 251 -10.28 -8.59 21.82
N PRO A 252 -9.36 -9.52 22.14
CA PRO A 252 -8.17 -9.19 22.93
C PRO A 252 -7.27 -8.12 22.28
N ASP A 253 -6.71 -7.23 23.10
CA ASP A 253 -5.84 -6.13 22.62
C ASP A 253 -4.64 -6.61 21.78
N LYS A 254 -4.06 -7.77 22.13
CA LYS A 254 -2.93 -8.37 21.40
C LYS A 254 -3.33 -8.85 20.01
N ASP A 255 -4.59 -9.27 19.84
CA ASP A 255 -5.15 -9.68 18.55
C ASP A 255 -5.40 -8.44 17.69
N ILE A 256 -5.98 -7.38 18.24
CA ILE A 256 -6.13 -6.09 17.56
C ILE A 256 -4.78 -5.54 17.10
N PHE A 257 -3.78 -5.56 18.00
CA PHE A 257 -2.42 -5.11 17.71
C PHE A 257 -1.78 -5.91 16.56
N SER A 258 -1.85 -7.24 16.61
CA SER A 258 -1.27 -8.11 15.59
C SER A 258 -2.00 -7.98 14.25
N SER A 259 -3.33 -7.84 14.29
CA SER A 259 -4.19 -7.63 13.12
C SER A 259 -3.85 -6.34 12.39
N LEU A 260 -3.74 -5.22 13.12
CA LEU A 260 -3.38 -3.92 12.55
C LEU A 260 -1.92 -3.88 12.07
N SER A 261 -1.01 -4.57 12.75
CA SER A 261 0.38 -4.69 12.30
C SER A 261 0.46 -5.47 10.97
N LEU A 262 -0.28 -6.57 10.85
CA LEU A 262 -0.34 -7.38 9.63
C LEU A 262 -0.96 -6.59 8.47
N MET A 263 -2.10 -5.94 8.71
CA MET A 263 -2.77 -5.12 7.70
C MET A 263 -1.94 -3.90 7.31
N GLY A 264 -1.28 -3.24 8.26
CA GLY A 264 -0.40 -2.12 7.97
C GLY A 264 0.75 -2.48 7.01
N LEU A 265 1.29 -3.69 7.12
CA LEU A 265 2.37 -4.18 6.25
C LEU A 265 1.88 -4.81 4.94
N CYS A 266 0.66 -5.36 4.89
CA CYS A 266 0.20 -6.13 3.73
C CYS A 266 -1.32 -6.09 3.51
N HIS A 267 -1.90 -4.89 3.39
CA HIS A 267 -3.28 -4.72 2.93
C HIS A 267 -3.40 -4.50 1.42
N ALA A 268 -4.65 -4.49 0.94
CA ALA A 268 -5.02 -4.39 -0.47
C ALA A 268 -4.15 -5.30 -1.36
N ILE A 269 -4.01 -6.56 -0.94
CA ILE A 269 -3.03 -7.51 -1.49
C ILE A 269 -3.19 -7.80 -2.98
N PHE A 270 -4.37 -7.56 -3.53
CA PHE A 270 -4.63 -7.70 -4.96
C PHE A 270 -4.62 -6.35 -5.67
N GLU A 271 -5.45 -5.40 -5.23
CA GLU A 271 -5.58 -4.10 -5.90
C GLU A 271 -4.24 -3.37 -6.02
N ASP A 272 -3.55 -3.13 -4.90
CA ASP A 272 -2.30 -2.37 -4.93
C ASP A 272 -1.18 -3.16 -5.62
N THR A 273 -1.16 -4.48 -5.46
CA THR A 273 -0.18 -5.34 -6.14
C THR A 273 -0.33 -5.28 -7.65
N LEU A 274 -1.57 -5.37 -8.15
CA LEU A 274 -1.85 -5.25 -9.58
C LEU A 274 -1.52 -3.83 -10.08
N LEU A 275 -1.81 -2.81 -9.27
CA LEU A 275 -1.47 -1.42 -9.59
C LEU A 275 0.05 -1.24 -9.74
N MET A 276 0.85 -1.79 -8.82
CA MET A 276 2.31 -1.74 -8.91
C MET A 276 2.88 -2.60 -10.05
N ALA A 277 2.18 -3.65 -10.45
CA ALA A 277 2.55 -4.44 -11.62
C ALA A 277 2.46 -3.64 -12.91
N VAL A 278 1.52 -2.68 -12.99
CA VAL A 278 1.39 -1.78 -14.14
C VAL A 278 2.62 -0.87 -14.30
N LEU A 279 3.31 -0.53 -13.21
CA LEU A 279 4.58 0.20 -13.26
C LEU A 279 5.78 -0.68 -13.70
N GLY A 280 5.56 -1.99 -13.86
CA GLY A 280 6.59 -2.96 -14.22
C GLY A 280 7.21 -3.70 -13.02
N GLY A 281 6.62 -3.60 -11.82
CA GLY A 281 7.04 -4.42 -10.68
C GLY A 281 6.69 -5.90 -10.85
N HIS A 282 7.58 -6.79 -10.42
CA HIS A 282 7.41 -8.24 -10.56
C HIS A 282 6.73 -8.90 -9.35
N MET A 283 5.84 -9.85 -9.61
CA MET A 283 5.02 -10.54 -8.58
C MET A 283 5.82 -11.19 -7.46
N SER A 284 7.06 -11.60 -7.71
CA SER A 284 7.94 -12.18 -6.69
C SER A 284 8.15 -11.24 -5.50
N GLY A 285 8.28 -9.93 -5.74
CA GLY A 285 8.48 -8.95 -4.68
C GLY A 285 7.17 -8.37 -4.20
N LEU A 286 6.28 -8.01 -5.14
CA LEU A 286 5.03 -7.30 -4.84
C LEU A 286 4.06 -8.12 -3.98
N LEU A 287 3.92 -9.42 -4.31
CA LEU A 287 2.98 -10.31 -3.63
C LEU A 287 3.71 -11.27 -2.68
N TRP A 288 4.57 -12.13 -3.23
CA TRP A 288 5.12 -13.26 -2.48
C TRP A 288 6.11 -12.83 -1.41
N GLY A 289 7.09 -12.00 -1.79
CA GLY A 289 8.06 -11.43 -0.86
C GLY A 289 7.38 -10.62 0.24
N ARG A 290 6.45 -9.74 -0.15
CA ARG A 290 5.67 -8.92 0.79
C ARG A 290 4.86 -9.77 1.79
N LEU A 291 4.11 -10.76 1.31
CA LEU A 291 3.28 -11.61 2.16
C LEU A 291 4.15 -12.45 3.10
N ALA A 292 5.20 -13.09 2.59
CA ALA A 292 6.10 -13.92 3.39
C ALA A 292 6.80 -13.10 4.48
N PHE A 293 7.35 -11.94 4.11
CA PHE A 293 7.96 -11.01 5.06
C PHE A 293 6.98 -10.56 6.13
N THR A 294 5.78 -10.16 5.74
CA THR A 294 4.76 -9.63 6.66
C THR A 294 4.33 -10.69 7.67
N LEU A 295 4.06 -11.92 7.21
CA LEU A 295 3.72 -13.04 8.09
C LEU A 295 4.86 -13.34 9.08
N LEU A 296 6.11 -13.36 8.60
CA LEU A 296 7.27 -13.60 9.46
C LEU A 296 7.47 -12.47 10.48
N ALA A 297 7.40 -11.21 10.03
CA ALA A 297 7.57 -10.04 10.89
C ALA A 297 6.51 -10.02 12.01
N VAL A 298 5.24 -10.28 11.68
CA VAL A 298 4.17 -10.35 12.67
C VAL A 298 4.30 -11.59 13.57
N ALA A 299 4.77 -12.73 13.06
CA ALA A 299 5.06 -13.91 13.88
C ALA A 299 6.13 -13.65 14.94
N LEU A 300 7.19 -12.92 14.57
CA LEU A 300 8.26 -12.52 15.47
C LEU A 300 7.76 -11.50 16.47
N LEU A 301 6.97 -10.52 16.01
CA LEU A 301 6.38 -9.49 16.86
C LEU A 301 5.42 -10.08 17.90
N ALA A 302 4.53 -10.99 17.51
CA ALA A 302 3.59 -11.66 18.41
C ALA A 302 4.34 -12.44 19.51
N ARG A 303 5.40 -13.17 19.14
CA ARG A 303 6.26 -13.86 20.11
C ARG A 303 6.99 -12.89 21.04
N ALA A 304 7.51 -11.79 20.51
CA ALA A 304 8.18 -10.76 21.30
C ALA A 304 7.22 -10.11 22.32
N VAL A 305 5.98 -9.83 21.93
CA VAL A 305 4.95 -9.27 22.83
C VAL A 305 4.65 -10.23 23.99
N VAL A 306 4.53 -11.53 23.72
CA VAL A 306 4.33 -12.54 24.77
C VAL A 306 5.53 -12.60 25.71
N TRP A 307 6.74 -12.58 25.16
CA TRP A 307 7.99 -12.67 25.95
C TRP A 307 8.24 -11.43 26.82
N LEU A 308 7.97 -10.22 26.31
CA LEU A 308 8.17 -8.96 27.03
C LEU A 308 7.11 -8.70 28.12
N GLY A 309 6.00 -9.43 28.09
CA GLY A 309 4.93 -9.35 29.07
C GLY A 309 4.01 -8.12 28.94
N ASP A 310 2.90 -8.16 29.67
CA ASP A 310 1.81 -7.18 29.55
C ASP A 310 2.24 -5.76 29.97
N GLY A 311 3.12 -5.65 30.97
CA GLY A 311 3.63 -4.36 31.42
C GLY A 311 4.36 -3.60 30.32
N PHE A 312 5.20 -4.28 29.53
CA PHE A 312 5.87 -3.67 28.38
C PHE A 312 4.86 -3.34 27.27
N PHE A 313 3.96 -4.29 26.96
CA PHE A 313 2.95 -4.14 25.92
C PHE A 313 2.10 -2.87 26.12
N TYR A 314 1.49 -2.71 27.29
CA TYR A 314 0.66 -1.53 27.58
C TYR A 314 1.49 -0.24 27.77
N ARG A 315 2.77 -0.34 28.11
CA ARG A 315 3.65 0.84 28.24
C ARG A 315 4.21 1.36 26.92
N TYR A 316 4.50 0.49 25.95
CA TYR A 316 5.19 0.89 24.72
C TYR A 316 4.46 0.55 23.42
N LEU A 317 3.55 -0.43 23.40
CA LEU A 317 2.97 -0.95 22.16
C LEU A 317 1.48 -0.66 22.01
N PHE A 318 0.74 -0.63 23.12
CA PHE A 318 -0.72 -0.49 23.10
C PHE A 318 -1.22 0.48 24.16
N ARG A 319 -2.27 1.23 23.84
CA ARG A 319 -3.02 2.06 24.77
C ARG A 319 -4.48 1.62 24.72
N PRO A 320 -5.07 1.14 25.83
CA PRO A 320 -6.47 0.74 25.86
C PRO A 320 -7.40 1.86 25.39
N VAL A 321 -8.42 1.49 24.65
CA VAL A 321 -9.46 2.39 24.13
C VAL A 321 -10.72 2.31 24.99
N GLU A 322 -11.56 3.33 24.90
CA GLU A 322 -12.84 3.37 25.63
C GLU A 322 -13.80 2.34 25.05
N VAL A 323 -14.28 1.39 25.86
CA VAL A 323 -15.25 0.37 25.41
C VAL A 323 -16.64 1.00 25.27
N TYR A 324 -17.37 0.64 24.22
CA TYR A 324 -18.75 1.12 24.04
C TYR A 324 -19.61 0.75 25.25
N ALA A 325 -20.36 1.73 25.76
CA ALA A 325 -21.33 1.47 26.81
C ALA A 325 -22.37 0.45 26.30
N PRO A 326 -22.74 -0.55 27.11
CA PRO A 326 -23.80 -1.47 26.74
C PRO A 326 -25.09 -0.67 26.46
N PRO A 327 -25.89 -1.04 25.46
CA PRO A 327 -27.15 -0.35 25.20
C PRO A 327 -27.99 -0.38 26.49
N LYS A 328 -28.43 0.80 26.93
CA LYS A 328 -29.36 0.90 28.07
C LYS A 328 -30.57 0.03 27.73
N ALA A 329 -30.85 -0.96 28.56
CA ALA A 329 -32.07 -1.76 28.44
C ALA A 329 -33.26 -0.79 28.40
N ALA A 330 -34.01 -0.82 27.29
CA ALA A 330 -35.24 -0.06 27.10
C ALA A 330 -36.37 -0.69 27.91
#